data_AF-I7FKE5-F1
#
_entry.id   AF-I7FKE5-F1
#
_cell.length_a   1.000
_cell.length_b   1.000
_cell.length_c   1.000
_cell.angle_alpha   90.00
_cell.angle_beta   90.00
_cell.angle_gamma   90.00
#
_symmetry.space_group_name_H-M   'P 1'
#
loop_
_entity.id
_entity.type
_entity.pdbx_description
1 polymer ?
#
loop_
_entity_poly.entity_id
_entity_poly.type
_entity_poly.pdbx_seq_one_letter_code
_entity_poly.pdbx_strand_id
1 'polypeptide(L)'
;MKYEDKFIAFVDVLGFKSMVEASESGLGMALPELMECLSKLGKQEDKEIFDRYGARTCPESRFIQKNLNFELTQISDCVIVSSEVSPAGVINLISHCWGAVIELLVRGIMCRGYITRGAIYHHKGQVIGSGYQKAYAKAGCGVGPS
;
A
#
# COMPACT_ATOMS: atom_id res chain seq x y z
N MET A 1 4.76 -16.04 -16.40
CA MET A 1 5.14 -15.32 -15.16
C MET A 1 6.50 -14.70 -15.39
N LYS A 2 6.67 -13.39 -15.14
CA LYS A 2 7.95 -12.68 -15.30
C LYS A 2 8.05 -11.56 -14.28
N TYR A 3 9.28 -11.20 -13.89
CA TYR A 3 9.51 -9.96 -13.16
C TYR A 3 9.31 -8.76 -14.09
N GLU A 4 8.70 -7.70 -13.56
CA GLU A 4 8.52 -6.43 -14.24
C GLU A 4 9.18 -5.33 -13.43
N ASP A 5 9.72 -4.31 -14.11
CA ASP A 5 10.16 -3.10 -13.44
C ASP A 5 8.94 -2.21 -13.18
N LYS A 6 8.68 -1.87 -11.92
CA LYS A 6 7.51 -1.14 -11.46
C LYS A 6 7.87 -0.10 -10.40
N PHE A 7 7.00 0.89 -10.21
CA PHE A 7 6.96 1.62 -8.95
C PHE A 7 6.30 0.74 -7.89
N ILE A 8 6.84 0.76 -6.68
CA ILE A 8 6.48 -0.13 -5.57
C ILE A 8 6.42 0.72 -4.31
N ALA A 9 5.27 0.72 -3.64
CA ALA A 9 5.09 1.26 -2.30
C ALA A 9 4.90 0.12 -1.31
N PHE A 10 5.53 0.27 -0.15
CA PHE A 10 5.23 -0.50 1.06
C PHE A 10 4.76 0.49 2.12
N VAL A 11 3.60 0.22 2.73
CA VAL A 11 3.04 1.02 3.83
C VAL A 11 2.68 0.08 4.98
N ASP A 12 2.99 0.48 6.20
CA ASP A 12 2.94 -0.31 7.43
C ASP A 12 2.36 0.55 8.56
N VAL A 13 1.42 -0.02 9.32
CA VAL A 13 0.81 0.66 10.47
C VAL A 13 1.74 0.58 11.68
N LEU A 14 2.00 1.73 12.31
CA LEU A 14 2.84 1.80 13.50
C LEU A 14 2.07 1.36 14.75
N GLY A 15 2.71 0.56 15.60
CA GLY A 15 2.14 0.15 16.89
C GLY A 15 1.02 -0.90 16.77
N PHE A 16 0.85 -1.53 15.61
CA PHE A 16 -0.24 -2.48 15.37
C PHE A 16 -0.30 -3.63 16.36
N LYS A 17 0.85 -4.20 16.74
CA LYS A 17 0.92 -5.26 17.76
C LYS A 17 0.19 -4.86 19.06
N SER A 18 0.48 -3.66 19.59
CA SER A 18 -0.15 -3.18 20.82
C SER A 18 -1.64 -2.88 20.63
N MET A 19 -2.06 -2.46 19.43
CA MET A 19 -3.48 -2.27 19.11
C MET A 19 -4.24 -3.60 19.13
N VAL A 20 -3.65 -4.67 18.59
CA VAL A 20 -4.23 -6.03 18.64
C VAL A 20 -4.33 -6.53 20.09
N GLU A 21 -3.24 -6.44 20.86
CA GLU A 21 -3.22 -6.88 22.26
C GLU A 21 -4.29 -6.14 23.11
N ALA A 22 -4.45 -4.83 22.91
CA ALA A 22 -5.48 -4.05 23.58
C ALA A 22 -6.91 -4.40 23.11
N SER A 23 -7.07 -4.76 21.84
CA SER A 23 -8.34 -5.23 21.28
C SER A 23 -8.76 -6.57 21.89
N GLU A 24 -7.83 -7.52 21.97
CA GLU A 24 -8.03 -8.84 22.57
C GLU A 24 -8.37 -8.76 24.06
N SER A 25 -7.78 -7.80 24.78
CA SER A 25 -8.06 -7.57 26.20
C SER A 25 -9.33 -6.74 26.45
N GLY A 26 -10.00 -6.24 25.41
CA GLY A 26 -11.17 -5.36 25.51
C GLY A 26 -10.89 -3.95 26.06
N LEU A 27 -9.61 -3.54 26.13
CA LEU A 27 -9.18 -2.23 26.65
C LEU A 27 -8.90 -1.21 25.54
N GLY A 28 -8.92 -1.64 24.29
CA GLY A 28 -8.67 -0.82 23.11
C GLY A 28 -9.80 -0.86 22.09
N MET A 29 -9.44 -0.55 20.85
CA MET A 29 -10.32 -0.59 19.68
C MET A 29 -10.93 -1.98 19.52
N ALA A 30 -12.24 -2.07 19.31
CA ALA A 30 -12.89 -3.36 19.06
C ALA A 30 -12.44 -3.94 17.71
N LEU A 31 -12.38 -5.27 17.58
CA LEU A 31 -11.95 -5.95 16.35
C LEU A 31 -12.65 -5.42 15.07
N PRO A 32 -13.98 -5.13 15.05
CA PRO A 32 -14.63 -4.57 13.87
C PRO A 32 -14.08 -3.19 13.46
N GLU A 33 -13.75 -2.34 14.43
CA GLU A 33 -13.19 -1.00 14.18
C GLU A 33 -11.74 -1.11 13.69
N LEU A 34 -10.97 -2.07 14.25
CA LEU A 34 -9.62 -2.37 13.78
C LEU A 34 -9.63 -2.86 12.32
N MET A 35 -10.56 -3.76 12.00
CA MET A 35 -10.75 -4.24 10.62
C MET A 35 -11.21 -3.13 9.69
N GLU A 36 -12.07 -2.22 10.14
CA GLU A 36 -12.46 -1.04 9.36
C GLU A 36 -11.26 -0.15 9.04
N CYS A 37 -10.37 0.09 10.02
CA CYS A 37 -9.15 0.87 9.84
C CYS A 37 -8.21 0.19 8.83
N LEU A 38 -7.94 -1.11 9.01
CA LEU A 38 -7.10 -1.87 8.07
C LEU A 38 -7.65 -1.84 6.65
N SER A 39 -8.97 -1.81 6.51
CA SER A 39 -9.63 -1.73 5.21
C SER A 39 -9.33 -0.43 4.44
N LYS A 40 -8.76 0.59 5.10
CA LYS A 40 -8.33 1.87 4.50
C LYS A 40 -6.96 1.82 3.85
N LEU A 41 -6.12 0.83 4.19
CA LEU A 41 -4.83 0.62 3.51
C LEU A 41 -5.03 0.26 2.02
N GLY A 42 -6.17 -0.34 1.74
CA GLY A 42 -6.69 -0.58 0.41
C GLY A 42 -7.30 -1.98 0.31
N LYS A 43 -8.23 -2.14 -0.62
CA LYS A 43 -8.95 -3.38 -0.85
C LYS A 43 -8.78 -3.85 -2.29
N GLN A 44 -9.20 -5.09 -2.54
CA GLN A 44 -9.20 -5.64 -3.89
C GLN A 44 -10.07 -4.80 -4.84
N GLU A 45 -11.15 -4.19 -4.33
CA GLU A 45 -12.03 -3.31 -5.10
C GLU A 45 -11.31 -2.04 -5.59
N ASP A 46 -10.28 -1.56 -4.88
CA ASP A 46 -9.49 -0.40 -5.32
C ASP A 46 -8.74 -0.70 -6.61
N LYS A 47 -8.24 -1.93 -6.77
CA LYS A 47 -7.67 -2.40 -8.03
C LYS A 47 -8.73 -2.46 -9.13
N GLU A 48 -9.92 -2.97 -8.83
CA GLU A 48 -11.00 -3.09 -9.82
C GLU A 48 -11.43 -1.74 -10.39
N ILE A 49 -11.32 -0.67 -9.60
CA ILE A 49 -11.57 0.70 -10.07
C ILE A 49 -10.59 1.07 -11.18
N PHE A 50 -9.29 0.78 -11.02
CA PHE A 50 -8.30 1.01 -12.07
C PHE A 50 -8.52 0.11 -13.29
N ASP A 51 -8.92 -1.15 -13.09
CA ASP A 51 -9.25 -2.06 -14.20
C ASP A 51 -10.44 -1.55 -15.03
N ARG A 52 -11.47 -0.99 -14.38
CA ARG A 52 -12.67 -0.46 -15.05
C ARG A 52 -12.46 0.92 -15.66
N TYR A 53 -11.95 1.85 -14.86
CA TYR A 53 -11.97 3.29 -15.18
C TYR A 53 -10.58 3.85 -15.53
N GLY A 54 -9.51 3.20 -15.09
CA GLY A 54 -8.13 3.65 -15.28
C GLY A 54 -7.69 4.72 -14.28
N ALA A 55 -6.70 5.53 -14.67
CA ALA A 55 -6.17 6.62 -13.85
C ALA A 55 -7.27 7.59 -13.39
N ARG A 56 -7.32 7.89 -12.09
CA ARG A 56 -8.28 8.84 -11.51
C ARG A 56 -7.63 10.17 -11.18
N THR A 57 -6.41 10.11 -10.65
CA THR A 57 -5.62 11.29 -10.33
C THR A 57 -4.80 11.68 -11.56
N CYS A 58 -5.01 12.91 -12.04
CA CYS A 58 -4.41 13.43 -13.27
C CYS A 58 -4.63 12.50 -14.49
N PRO A 59 -5.89 12.27 -14.91
CA PRO A 59 -6.23 11.28 -15.94
C PRO A 59 -5.62 11.56 -17.33
N GLU A 60 -5.24 12.80 -17.61
CA GLU A 60 -4.55 13.21 -18.84
C GLU A 60 -3.05 12.85 -18.86
N SER A 61 -2.52 12.36 -17.73
CA SER A 61 -1.12 11.94 -17.63
C SER A 61 -0.84 10.72 -18.50
N ARG A 62 0.36 10.66 -19.07
CA ARG A 62 0.79 9.52 -19.88
C ARG A 62 0.80 8.22 -19.06
N PHE A 63 0.17 7.18 -19.60
CA PHE A 63 0.16 5.80 -19.11
C PHE A 63 0.66 4.83 -20.20
N ILE A 64 1.05 3.62 -19.81
CA ILE A 64 1.38 2.50 -20.70
C ILE A 64 0.14 1.62 -20.87
N GLN A 65 -0.52 1.29 -19.76
CA GLN A 65 -1.76 0.52 -19.72
C GLN A 65 -2.86 1.33 -19.03
N LYS A 66 -4.10 1.20 -19.50
CA LYS A 66 -5.24 1.97 -18.95
C LYS A 66 -5.40 1.72 -17.44
N ASN A 67 -5.25 0.48 -17.00
CA ASN A 67 -5.34 0.08 -15.59
C ASN A 67 -4.04 0.33 -14.79
N LEU A 68 -3.05 1.00 -15.40
CA LEU A 68 -1.75 1.33 -14.82
C LEU A 68 -0.93 0.12 -14.37
N ASN A 69 -1.30 -1.10 -14.77
CA ASN A 69 -0.79 -2.35 -14.19
C ASN A 69 -0.75 -2.28 -12.65
N PHE A 70 -1.81 -1.69 -12.09
CA PHE A 70 -1.96 -1.43 -10.66
C PHE A 70 -2.29 -2.73 -9.94
N GLU A 71 -1.48 -3.05 -8.94
CA GLU A 71 -1.62 -4.27 -8.15
C GLU A 71 -1.49 -3.90 -6.68
N LEU A 72 -2.34 -4.50 -5.85
CA LEU A 72 -2.45 -4.25 -4.43
C LEU A 72 -2.54 -5.59 -3.69
N THR A 73 -1.72 -5.75 -2.65
CA THR A 73 -1.78 -6.89 -1.74
C THR A 73 -1.67 -6.37 -0.32
N GLN A 74 -2.70 -6.62 0.50
CA GLN A 74 -2.66 -6.38 1.93
C GLN A 74 -2.26 -7.65 2.67
N ILE A 75 -1.33 -7.53 3.62
CA ILE A 75 -0.92 -8.62 4.52
C ILE A 75 -0.91 -8.07 5.93
N SER A 76 -1.86 -8.52 6.77
CA SER A 76 -2.02 -8.02 8.13
C SER A 76 -2.18 -6.48 8.16
N ASP A 77 -1.24 -5.78 8.76
CA ASP A 77 -1.18 -4.34 8.98
C ASP A 77 -0.37 -3.56 7.94
N CYS A 78 0.11 -4.25 6.91
CA CYS A 78 0.84 -3.62 5.81
C CYS A 78 0.15 -3.83 4.47
N VAL A 79 0.45 -2.94 3.53
CA VAL A 79 0.01 -3.03 2.14
C VAL A 79 1.18 -2.82 1.19
N ILE A 80 1.23 -3.66 0.16
CA ILE A 80 2.13 -3.53 -0.97
C ILE A 80 1.31 -3.05 -2.15
N VAL A 81 1.71 -1.94 -2.74
CA VAL A 81 1.10 -1.37 -3.95
C VAL A 81 2.17 -1.30 -5.03
N SER A 82 1.83 -1.66 -6.26
CA SER A 82 2.73 -1.42 -7.39
C SER A 82 1.99 -0.96 -8.63
N SER A 83 2.66 -0.14 -9.43
CA SER A 83 2.14 0.36 -10.71
C SER A 83 3.22 0.32 -11.78
N GLU A 84 2.82 0.38 -13.04
CA GLU A 84 3.73 0.58 -14.16
C GLU A 84 4.63 1.82 -14.00
N VAL A 85 5.75 1.84 -14.72
CA VAL A 85 6.69 2.97 -14.72
C VAL A 85 6.22 4.05 -15.71
N SER A 86 5.18 4.79 -15.34
CA SER A 86 4.65 5.92 -16.08
C SER A 86 4.30 7.10 -15.14
N PRO A 87 4.17 8.34 -15.66
CA PRO A 87 3.66 9.46 -14.88
C PRO A 87 2.31 9.17 -14.22
N ALA A 88 1.35 8.63 -14.97
CA ALA A 88 0.05 8.25 -14.40
C ALA A 88 0.19 7.17 -13.31
N GLY A 89 1.05 6.18 -13.52
CA GLY A 89 1.33 5.11 -12.56
C GLY A 89 1.81 5.65 -11.21
N VAL A 90 2.88 6.45 -11.21
CA VAL A 90 3.45 6.99 -9.96
C VAL A 90 2.51 7.96 -9.26
N ILE A 91 1.80 8.81 -10.01
CA ILE A 91 0.84 9.78 -9.44
C ILE A 91 -0.30 9.04 -8.73
N ASN A 92 -0.89 8.03 -9.37
CA ASN A 92 -2.01 7.29 -8.79
C ASN A 92 -1.55 6.39 -7.63
N LEU A 93 -0.35 5.81 -7.69
CA LEU A 93 0.24 5.07 -6.58
C LEU A 93 0.49 5.97 -5.36
N ILE A 94 1.08 7.16 -5.55
CA ILE A 94 1.25 8.13 -4.45
C ILE A 94 -0.11 8.59 -3.91
N SER A 95 -1.07 8.87 -4.80
CA SER A 95 -2.43 9.29 -4.41
C SER A 95 -3.14 8.23 -3.57
N HIS A 96 -2.99 6.95 -3.91
CA HIS A 96 -3.51 5.82 -3.13
C HIS A 96 -2.89 5.78 -1.74
N CYS A 97 -1.56 5.80 -1.66
CA CYS A 97 -0.85 5.77 -0.39
C CYS A 97 -1.20 6.98 0.48
N TRP A 98 -1.28 8.18 -0.11
CA TRP A 98 -1.64 9.39 0.61
C TRP A 98 -3.05 9.32 1.19
N GLY A 99 -4.03 8.85 0.40
CA GLY A 99 -5.40 8.64 0.88
C GLY A 99 -5.47 7.69 2.08
N ALA A 100 -4.80 6.54 1.97
CA ALA A 100 -4.73 5.56 3.05
C ALA A 100 -4.09 6.13 4.34
N VAL A 101 -2.97 6.84 4.20
CA VAL A 101 -2.25 7.44 5.33
C VAL A 101 -3.09 8.53 6.00
N ILE A 102 -3.76 9.39 5.24
CA ILE A 102 -4.59 10.46 5.80
C ILE A 102 -5.82 9.90 6.51
N GLU A 103 -6.51 8.91 5.93
CA GLU A 103 -7.66 8.26 6.55
C GLU A 103 -7.30 7.63 7.91
N LEU A 104 -6.15 6.98 8.00
CA LEU A 104 -5.65 6.40 9.25
C LEU A 104 -5.18 7.48 10.24
N LEU A 105 -4.50 8.52 9.75
CA LEU A 105 -4.03 9.64 10.57
C LEU A 105 -5.18 10.38 11.25
N VAL A 106 -6.30 10.59 10.55
CA VAL A 106 -7.52 11.20 11.12
C VAL A 106 -8.07 10.39 12.29
N ARG A 107 -7.82 9.07 12.31
CA ARG A 107 -8.18 8.15 13.41
C ARG A 107 -7.09 8.03 14.48
N GLY A 108 -6.03 8.83 14.41
CA GLY A 108 -4.88 8.77 15.32
C GLY A 108 -3.94 7.60 15.06
N ILE A 109 -4.09 6.88 13.94
CA ILE A 109 -3.26 5.74 13.57
C ILE A 109 -2.16 6.21 12.62
N MET A 110 -0.91 6.11 13.07
CA MET A 110 0.23 6.49 12.26
C MET A 110 0.66 5.35 11.34
N CYS A 111 1.14 5.71 10.15
CA CYS A 111 1.74 4.78 9.20
C CYS A 111 3.15 5.22 8.85
N ARG A 112 3.98 4.27 8.44
CA ARG A 112 5.26 4.52 7.78
C ARG A 112 5.29 3.78 6.45
N GLY A 113 6.16 4.22 5.54
CA GLY A 113 6.29 3.54 4.27
C GLY A 113 7.50 3.97 3.47
N TYR A 114 7.72 3.28 2.37
CA TYR A 114 8.79 3.60 1.42
C TYR A 114 8.33 3.32 0.00
N ILE A 115 8.62 4.24 -0.91
CA ILE A 115 8.34 4.10 -2.34
C ILE A 115 9.66 3.94 -3.08
N THR A 116 9.73 2.96 -3.96
CA THR A 116 10.91 2.70 -4.79
C THR A 116 10.51 2.23 -6.18
N ARG A 117 11.50 2.15 -7.09
CA ARG A 117 11.37 1.51 -8.38
C ARG A 117 12.25 0.27 -8.40
N GLY A 118 11.76 -0.83 -8.96
CA GLY A 118 12.58 -2.01 -9.18
C GLY A 118 11.80 -3.22 -9.67
N ALA A 119 12.53 -4.34 -9.79
CA ALA A 119 11.99 -5.60 -10.26
C ALA A 119 11.02 -6.23 -9.23
N ILE A 120 9.83 -6.58 -9.68
CA ILE A 120 8.78 -7.23 -8.90
C ILE A 120 7.89 -8.09 -9.80
N TYR A 121 7.47 -9.23 -9.28
CA TYR A 121 6.30 -9.97 -9.72
C TYR A 121 5.21 -9.71 -8.68
N HIS A 122 4.17 -8.98 -9.08
CA HIS A 122 3.03 -8.66 -8.23
C HIS A 122 1.76 -9.02 -8.98
N HIS A 123 1.09 -10.10 -8.55
CA HIS A 123 -0.13 -10.57 -9.21
C HIS A 123 -0.92 -11.51 -8.28
N LYS A 124 -2.24 -11.30 -8.18
CA LYS A 124 -3.17 -12.16 -7.42
C LYS A 124 -2.68 -12.47 -5.99
N GLY A 125 -2.25 -11.44 -5.26
CA GLY A 125 -1.76 -11.58 -3.89
C GLY A 125 -0.33 -12.10 -3.74
N GLN A 126 0.33 -12.51 -4.83
CA GLN A 126 1.74 -12.90 -4.78
C GLN A 126 2.64 -11.70 -5.02
N VAL A 127 3.64 -11.54 -4.15
CA VAL A 127 4.62 -10.45 -4.19
C VAL A 127 6.03 -11.04 -4.07
N ILE A 128 6.81 -10.99 -5.15
CA ILE A 128 8.18 -11.53 -5.19
C ILE A 128 9.07 -10.56 -5.94
N GLY A 129 10.24 -10.21 -5.39
CA GLY A 129 11.24 -9.41 -6.11
C GLY A 129 12.06 -8.50 -5.22
N SER A 130 13.25 -8.13 -5.70
CA SER A 130 14.20 -7.30 -4.97
C SER A 130 13.69 -5.86 -4.76
N GLY A 131 12.83 -5.35 -5.65
CA GLY A 131 12.21 -4.04 -5.51
C GLY A 131 11.32 -3.95 -4.25
N TYR A 132 10.49 -4.96 -4.02
CA TYR A 132 9.67 -5.06 -2.81
C TYR A 132 10.53 -5.24 -1.55
N GLN A 133 11.52 -6.14 -1.59
CA GLN A 133 12.41 -6.37 -0.45
C GLN A 133 13.14 -5.08 -0.02
N LYS A 134 13.58 -4.28 -0.98
CA LYS A 134 14.18 -2.96 -0.72
C LYS A 134 13.20 -2.00 -0.06
N ALA A 135 11.94 -1.95 -0.53
CA ALA A 135 10.92 -1.08 0.04
C ALA A 135 10.59 -1.48 1.49
N TYR A 136 10.39 -2.78 1.74
CA TYR A 136 10.18 -3.34 3.07
C TYR A 136 11.33 -3.00 4.03
N ALA A 137 12.58 -3.29 3.63
CA ALA A 137 13.75 -3.02 4.46
C ALA A 137 13.89 -1.53 4.81
N LYS A 138 13.66 -0.63 3.84
CA LYS A 138 13.79 0.81 4.05
C LYS A 138 12.65 1.41 4.87
N ALA A 139 11.44 0.86 4.78
CA ALA A 139 10.36 1.25 5.67
C ALA A 139 10.68 0.92 7.14
N GLY A 140 11.31 -0.23 7.41
CA GLY A 140 11.72 -0.63 8.75
C GLY A 140 12.83 0.23 9.38
N CYS A 141 13.74 0.78 8.57
CA CYS A 141 14.87 1.59 9.04
C CYS A 141 14.53 3.01 9.50
N GLY A 142 13.25 3.40 9.54
CA GLY A 142 12.81 4.72 10.04
C GLY A 142 12.93 4.92 11.55
N VAL A 143 13.35 3.89 12.30
CA VAL A 143 13.69 3.99 13.73
C VAL A 143 15.17 3.62 13.84
N GLY A 144 16.04 4.63 13.90
CA GLY A 144 17.41 4.40 14.39
C GLY A 144 17.35 3.89 15.84
N PRO A 145 18.37 3.16 16.31
CA PRO A 145 18.42 2.77 17.71
C PRO A 145 18.38 4.04 18.57
N SER A 146 17.30 4.20 19.34
CA SER A 146 17.20 5.16 20.44
C SER A 146 18.00 4.67 21.64
#